data_AF-A0A9E3IKX6-F1
#
_entry.id   AF-A0A9E3IKX6-F1
#
_cell.length_a   1.000
_cell.length_b   1.000
_cell.length_c   1.000
_cell.angle_alpha   90.00
_cell.angle_beta   90.00
_cell.angle_gamma   90.00
#
_symmetry.space_group_name_H-M   'P 1'
#
loop_
_entity.id
_entity.type
_entity.pdbx_description
1 polymer ?
#
loop_
_entity_poly.entity_id
_entity_poly.type
_entity_poly.pdbx_seq_one_letter_code
_entity_poly.pdbx_strand_id
1 'polypeptide(L)'
;MPHAFDPGYVAEPYLSLCADYPEADVYPPDQFRVEWGPVFHRGRLDGSARILVIGQDPAQHETIVRRILVGEAGRRLQGLLAKLGVTRSYACINTWLYSVYGGVKSATQHSQP
;
A
#
# COMPACT_ATOMS: atom_id res chain seq x y z
N MET A 1 17.29 12.18 21.30
CA MET A 1 16.33 12.92 20.43
C MET A 1 15.12 12.02 20.21
N PRO A 2 13.89 12.55 20.21
CA PRO A 2 12.70 11.73 19.97
C PRO A 2 12.61 11.28 18.50
N HIS A 3 12.24 10.02 18.28
CA HIS A 3 11.98 9.48 16.94
C HIS A 3 10.48 9.56 16.65
N ALA A 4 10.11 10.26 15.58
CA ALA A 4 8.71 10.32 15.14
C ALA A 4 8.27 8.97 14.56
N PHE A 5 7.04 8.56 14.87
CA PHE A 5 6.42 7.36 14.32
C PHE A 5 4.95 7.66 13.93
N ASP A 6 4.36 6.77 13.14
CA ASP A 6 2.94 6.82 12.80
C ASP A 6 2.14 5.98 13.83
N PRO A 7 1.23 6.58 14.61
CA PRO A 7 0.40 5.84 15.57
C PRO A 7 -0.60 4.89 14.89
N GLY A 8 -0.87 5.05 13.59
CA GLY A 8 -1.78 4.21 12.84
C GLY A 8 -3.25 4.61 12.99
N TYR A 9 -4.13 3.61 12.93
CA TYR A 9 -5.58 3.78 12.78
C TYR A 9 -6.29 3.93 14.14
N VAL A 10 -5.90 4.93 14.92
CA VAL A 10 -6.36 5.10 16.31
C VAL A 10 -7.63 5.95 16.45
N ALA A 11 -8.09 6.57 15.36
CA ALA A 11 -9.20 7.50 15.36
C ALA A 11 -10.18 7.18 14.23
N GLU A 12 -11.45 7.56 14.43
CA GLU A 12 -12.48 7.45 13.41
C GLU A 12 -12.22 8.41 12.24
N PRO A 13 -12.59 8.03 10.99
CA PRO A 13 -13.28 6.79 10.62
C PRO A 13 -12.34 5.58 10.41
N TYR A 14 -11.03 5.76 10.56
CA TYR A 14 -10.04 4.74 10.18
C TYR A 14 -10.00 3.56 11.14
N LEU A 15 -10.33 3.79 12.41
CA LEU A 15 -10.46 2.73 13.40
C LEU A 15 -11.51 1.71 12.95
N SER A 16 -12.73 2.15 12.66
CA SER A 16 -13.80 1.27 12.17
C SER A 16 -13.45 0.64 10.82
N LEU A 17 -12.91 1.41 9.87
CA LEU A 17 -12.52 0.87 8.55
C LEU A 17 -11.46 -0.25 8.64
N CYS A 18 -10.53 -0.17 9.57
CA CYS A 18 -9.50 -1.20 9.75
C CYS A 18 -9.94 -2.35 10.64
N ALA A 19 -11.04 -2.19 11.38
CA ALA A 19 -11.68 -3.28 12.12
C ALA A 19 -12.58 -4.11 11.19
N ASP A 20 -13.30 -3.45 10.28
CA ASP A 20 -14.29 -4.06 9.39
C ASP A 20 -13.76 -4.20 7.95
N TYR A 21 -12.55 -4.76 7.80
CA TYR A 21 -11.93 -4.92 6.48
C TYR A 21 -12.47 -6.15 5.72
N PRO A 22 -12.51 -6.11 4.37
CA PRO A 22 -12.97 -7.24 3.56
C PRO A 22 -11.98 -8.40 3.60
N GLU A 23 -12.47 -9.63 3.74
CA GLU A 23 -11.66 -10.84 3.86
C GLU A 23 -11.72 -11.71 2.59
N ALA A 24 -11.54 -13.04 2.74
CA ALA A 24 -11.46 -14.02 1.66
C ALA A 24 -12.77 -14.18 0.88
N ASP A 25 -13.90 -13.74 1.44
CA ASP A 25 -15.20 -13.69 0.77
C ASP A 25 -15.24 -12.63 -0.34
N VAL A 26 -14.44 -11.57 -0.21
CA VAL A 26 -14.27 -10.51 -1.21
C VAL A 26 -12.98 -10.68 -2.02
N TYR A 27 -11.90 -11.17 -1.40
CA TYR A 27 -10.59 -11.38 -2.01
C TYR A 27 -10.28 -12.89 -2.09
N PRO A 28 -10.55 -13.56 -3.24
CA PRO A 28 -10.33 -14.99 -3.38
C PRO A 28 -8.87 -15.38 -3.08
N PRO A 29 -8.60 -16.35 -2.18
CA PRO A 29 -7.24 -16.73 -1.78
C PRO A 29 -6.37 -17.33 -2.91
N ASP A 30 -6.97 -17.78 -4.00
CA ASP A 30 -6.28 -18.25 -5.21
C ASP A 30 -5.78 -17.10 -6.10
N GLN A 31 -6.30 -15.89 -5.88
CA GLN A 31 -5.98 -14.67 -6.62
C GLN A 31 -5.27 -13.61 -5.77
N PHE A 32 -5.39 -13.68 -4.44
CA PHE A 32 -4.83 -12.70 -3.53
C PHE A 32 -4.18 -13.36 -2.32
N ARG A 33 -3.10 -12.74 -1.85
CA ARG A 33 -2.34 -13.17 -0.68
C ARG A 33 -2.99 -12.74 0.63
N VAL A 34 -4.22 -13.20 0.86
CA VAL A 34 -4.99 -12.85 2.08
C VAL A 34 -4.35 -13.39 3.35
N GLU A 35 -3.51 -14.43 3.25
CA GLU A 35 -2.82 -15.07 4.38
C GLU A 35 -1.90 -14.13 5.15
N TRP A 36 -1.49 -13.01 4.54
CA TRP A 36 -0.65 -12.01 5.18
C TRP A 36 -1.42 -10.89 5.86
N GLY A 37 -2.74 -10.82 5.70
CA GLY A 37 -3.57 -9.71 6.17
C GLY A 37 -3.43 -8.44 5.33
N PRO A 38 -4.38 -7.49 5.47
CA PRO A 38 -4.41 -6.27 4.67
C PRO A 38 -3.28 -5.29 5.03
N VAL A 39 -2.87 -4.46 4.07
CA VAL A 39 -1.98 -3.30 4.30
C VAL A 39 -2.65 -2.03 3.78
N PHE A 40 -3.18 -1.22 4.69
CA PHE A 40 -4.14 -0.18 4.30
C PHE A 40 -3.52 1.09 3.70
N HIS A 41 -2.48 1.66 4.31
CA HIS A 41 -2.01 3.00 3.91
C HIS A 41 -0.53 3.27 4.21
N ARG A 42 -0.05 4.43 3.77
CA ARG A 42 1.16 5.09 4.28
C ARG A 42 0.99 6.62 4.23
N GLY A 43 1.40 7.34 5.27
CA GLY A 43 1.44 8.80 5.26
C GLY A 43 0.59 9.43 6.34
N ARG A 44 -0.21 10.45 5.98
CA ARG A 44 -1.00 11.24 6.93
C ARG A 44 -2.49 10.90 6.84
N LEU A 45 -3.08 10.60 7.99
CA LEU A 45 -4.53 10.39 8.17
C LEU A 45 -5.19 11.50 9.01
N ASP A 46 -4.44 12.52 9.40
CA ASP A 46 -4.87 13.66 10.23
C ASP A 46 -5.44 14.83 9.41
N GLY A 47 -5.69 14.63 8.11
CA GLY A 47 -6.14 15.69 7.20
C GLY A 47 -5.04 16.63 6.70
N SER A 48 -3.77 16.45 7.13
CA SER A 48 -2.65 17.30 6.67
C SER A 48 -2.09 16.92 5.29
N ALA A 49 -2.54 15.80 4.71
CA ALA A 49 -2.14 15.37 3.38
C ALA A 49 -2.53 16.41 2.31
N ARG A 50 -1.61 16.71 1.40
CA ARG A 50 -1.83 17.60 0.24
C ARG A 50 -1.82 16.87 -1.09
N ILE A 51 -1.22 15.68 -1.11
CA ILE A 51 -1.18 14.79 -2.27
C ILE A 51 -1.71 13.43 -1.86
N LEU A 52 -2.69 12.92 -2.60
CA LEU A 52 -3.14 11.53 -2.53
C LEU A 52 -2.43 10.72 -3.61
N VAL A 53 -1.87 9.58 -3.24
CA VAL A 53 -1.25 8.62 -4.16
C VAL A 53 -2.03 7.32 -4.11
N ILE A 54 -2.37 6.78 -5.28
CA ILE A 54 -3.05 5.50 -5.42
C ILE A 54 -2.07 4.53 -6.09
N GLY A 55 -1.60 3.54 -5.33
CA GLY A 55 -0.80 2.42 -5.83
C GLY A 55 -1.66 1.23 -6.22
N GLN A 56 -1.03 0.11 -6.59
CA GLN A 56 -1.74 -1.09 -7.04
C GLN A 56 -2.02 -2.05 -5.87
N ASP A 57 -0.99 -2.71 -5.35
CA ASP A 57 -1.05 -3.73 -4.30
C ASP A 57 0.27 -3.77 -3.49
N PRO A 58 0.28 -4.29 -2.25
CA PRO A 58 1.49 -4.41 -1.44
C PRO A 58 2.38 -5.59 -1.88
N ALA A 59 3.65 -5.60 -1.45
CA ALA A 59 4.59 -6.70 -1.66
C ALA A 59 5.31 -7.06 -0.34
N GLN A 60 6.39 -7.86 -0.41
CA GLN A 60 7.02 -8.43 0.79
C GLN A 60 7.51 -7.40 1.83
N HIS A 61 7.98 -6.22 1.41
CA HIS A 61 8.45 -5.21 2.36
C HIS A 61 7.27 -4.57 3.11
N GLU A 62 6.20 -4.29 2.39
CA GLU A 62 4.95 -3.74 2.90
C GLU A 62 4.27 -4.70 3.89
N THR A 63 4.36 -6.01 3.63
CA THR A 63 3.88 -7.05 4.55
C THR A 63 4.60 -7.03 5.89
N ILE A 64 5.89 -6.72 5.95
CA ILE A 64 6.60 -6.66 7.23
C ILE A 64 6.40 -5.31 7.93
N VAL A 65 6.50 -4.20 7.19
CA VAL A 65 6.41 -2.85 7.75
C VAL A 65 4.97 -2.44 8.07
N ARG A 66 3.99 -3.12 7.48
CA ARG A 66 2.55 -2.83 7.62
C ARG A 66 2.16 -1.44 7.14
N ARG A 67 2.89 -0.92 6.15
CA ARG A 67 2.62 0.31 5.40
C ARG A 67 2.94 0.10 3.92
N ILE A 68 2.12 0.62 3.03
CA ILE A 68 2.27 0.41 1.59
C ILE A 68 3.43 1.22 1.00
N LEU A 69 3.92 0.83 -0.17
CA LEU A 69 4.93 1.55 -0.95
C LEU A 69 6.19 1.86 -0.12
N VAL A 70 6.74 0.89 0.60
CA VAL A 70 7.99 1.05 1.38
C VAL A 70 9.20 0.44 0.67
N GLY A 71 8.98 -0.40 -0.33
CA GLY A 71 10.03 -0.93 -1.21
C GLY A 71 10.56 0.09 -2.23
N GLU A 72 11.13 -0.42 -3.32
CA GLU A 72 11.77 0.39 -4.36
C GLU A 72 10.82 1.39 -5.03
N ALA A 73 9.59 0.97 -5.38
CA ALA A 73 8.57 1.86 -5.92
C ALA A 73 8.27 3.02 -4.96
N GLY A 74 8.24 2.72 -3.66
CA GLY A 74 8.10 3.69 -2.58
C GLY A 74 9.19 4.74 -2.52
N ARG A 75 10.44 4.33 -2.71
CA ARG A 75 11.61 5.21 -2.72
C ARG A 75 11.59 6.13 -3.94
N ARG A 76 11.22 5.61 -5.11
CA ARG A 76 11.04 6.42 -6.33
C ARG A 76 9.93 7.45 -6.17
N LEU A 77 8.79 7.04 -5.60
CA LEU A 77 7.69 7.93 -5.27
C LEU A 77 8.15 9.06 -4.33
N GLN A 78 8.93 8.76 -3.30
CA GLN A 78 9.45 9.78 -2.40
C GLN A 78 10.37 10.78 -3.13
N GLY A 79 11.17 10.33 -4.08
CA GLY A 79 11.96 11.21 -4.95
C GLY A 79 11.10 12.13 -5.81
N LEU A 80 9.98 11.61 -6.35
CA LEU A 80 9.01 12.41 -7.12
C LEU A 80 8.32 13.47 -6.24
N LEU A 81 7.79 13.06 -5.08
CA LEU A 81 7.12 13.97 -4.14
C LEU A 81 8.07 15.08 -3.66
N ALA A 82 9.34 14.73 -3.41
CA ALA A 82 10.37 15.70 -3.03
C ALA A 82 10.59 16.78 -4.11
N LYS A 83 10.53 16.41 -5.41
CA LYS A 83 10.62 17.40 -6.52
C LYS A 83 9.43 18.36 -6.55
N LEU A 84 8.28 17.96 -6.00
CA LEU A 84 7.11 18.80 -5.81
C LEU A 84 7.13 19.58 -4.49
N GLY A 85 8.23 19.51 -3.72
CA GLY A 85 8.35 20.16 -2.41
C GLY A 85 7.61 19.44 -1.28
N VAL A 86 7.11 18.22 -1.49
CA VAL A 86 6.35 17.45 -0.51
C VAL A 86 7.23 16.33 0.07
N THR A 87 7.51 16.39 1.36
CA THR A 87 8.32 15.37 2.06
C THR A 87 7.52 14.53 3.05
N ARG A 88 6.40 15.07 3.57
CA ARG A 88 5.55 14.43 4.59
C ARG A 88 4.05 14.60 4.37
N SER A 89 3.62 15.66 3.70
CA SER A 89 2.20 16.00 3.52
C SER A 89 1.56 15.21 2.38
N TYR A 90 1.56 13.89 2.50
CA TYR A 90 0.93 12.98 1.55
C TYR A 90 0.17 11.86 2.26
N ALA A 91 -0.78 11.26 1.56
CA ALA A 91 -1.41 10.00 1.92
C ALA A 91 -1.31 9.04 0.73
N CYS A 92 -0.99 7.78 1.01
CA CYS A 92 -0.94 6.72 0.03
C CYS A 92 -1.97 5.66 0.41
N ILE A 93 -2.76 5.23 -0.58
CA ILE A 93 -3.60 4.02 -0.53
C ILE A 93 -3.29 3.14 -1.76
N ASN A 94 -3.71 1.88 -1.74
CA ASN A 94 -3.64 0.99 -2.89
C ASN A 94 -5.03 0.70 -3.43
N THR A 95 -5.11 0.29 -4.70
CA THR A 95 -6.30 -0.29 -5.30
C THR A 95 -6.73 -1.56 -4.56
N TRP A 96 -5.76 -2.40 -4.18
CA TRP A 96 -5.98 -3.65 -3.46
C TRP A 96 -5.31 -3.63 -2.09
N LEU A 97 -6.02 -4.12 -1.07
CA LEU A 97 -5.47 -4.26 0.30
C LEU A 97 -4.45 -5.40 0.41
N TYR A 98 -4.55 -6.38 -0.48
CA TYR A 98 -3.76 -7.61 -0.50
C TYR A 98 -2.91 -7.67 -1.77
N SER A 99 -1.76 -8.34 -1.66
CA SER A 99 -0.90 -8.60 -2.82
C SER A 99 -1.59 -9.55 -3.79
N VAL A 100 -1.46 -9.29 -5.09
CA VAL A 100 -2.01 -10.19 -6.13
C VAL A 100 -1.17 -11.48 -6.18
N TYR A 101 -1.85 -12.63 -6.28
CA TYR A 101 -1.24 -13.95 -6.45
C TYR A 101 -1.15 -14.31 -7.94
N GLY A 102 0.05 -14.68 -8.39
CA GLY A 102 0.34 -14.99 -9.79
C GLY A 102 0.80 -13.76 -10.58
N GLY A 103 1.92 -13.90 -11.31
CA GLY A 103 2.37 -12.84 -12.20
C GLY A 103 1.40 -12.64 -13.36
N VAL A 104 1.31 -11.41 -13.87
CA VAL A 104 0.84 -11.19 -15.25
C VAL A 104 1.63 -12.15 -16.12
N LYS A 105 0.97 -13.12 -16.77
CA LYS A 105 1.61 -13.91 -17.81
C LYS A 105 2.00 -12.92 -18.90
N SER A 106 3.27 -12.51 -18.92
CA SER A 106 3.82 -11.76 -20.04
C SER A 106 3.65 -12.65 -21.27
N ALA A 107 2.68 -12.33 -22.12
CA ALA A 107 2.48 -12.98 -23.41
C ALA A 107 3.60 -12.51 -24.36
N THR A 108 4.83 -12.95 -24.08
CA THR A 108 5.98 -12.77 -24.96
C THR A 108 6.81 -14.05 -24.96
N GLN A 109 6.16 -15.18 -25.14
CA GLN A 109 6.82 -16.32 -25.73
C GLN A 109 6.64 -16.17 -27.25
N HIS A 110 7.60 -15.48 -27.87
CA HIS A 110 7.74 -15.56 -29.33
C HIS A 110 8.03 -17.03 -29.63
N SER A 111 7.02 -17.73 -30.15
CA SER A 111 7.20 -18.99 -30.83
C SER A 111 8.17 -18.74 -31.98
N GLN A 112 9.42 -19.17 -31.84
CA GLN A 112 10.28 -19.35 -32.99
C GLN A 112 10.12 -20.79 -33.50
N PRO A 113 10.09 -20.96 -34.84
CA PRO A 113 9.78 -22.22 -35.51
C PRO A 113 10.83 -23.31 -35.30
#